data_AF-A0A4R7RJQ9-F1
#
_entry.id   AF-A0A4R7RJQ9-F1
#
_cell.length_a   1.000
_cell.length_b   1.000
_cell.length_c   1.000
_cell.angle_alpha   90.00
_cell.angle_beta   90.00
_cell.angle_gamma   90.00
#
_symmetry.space_group_name_H-M   'P 1'
#
loop_
_entity.id
_entity.type
_entity.pdbx_description
1 polymer ?
#
loop_
_entity_poly.entity_id
_entity_poly.type
_entity_poly.pdbx_seq_one_letter_code
_entity_poly.pdbx_strand_id
1 'polypeptide(L)'
;MDDSEPRHAEGGATGAASDLRRVTLLADADESAETALEDWARGLDWVHWLFSSIRQRQAGICFHAVNLPQPSLYPRAPITRQALAARWENFTQELRGNLGRPLIQAWQAARELDLPRLRELDALLDATLKGPALAGSREAGARLLQGTRGARYQGLLGRYRAVQEEGGTPGHFFIVWAAAGHFFQLSLASVIAEYIRLEWDLAVRHLPSPAHPLSAQSIAGLTSQLMHLPGTGLRLLGEEGEVVKGAGDEGCATDGGVG
;
A
#
# COMPACT_ATOMS: atom_id res chain seq x y z
N MET A 1 -9.03 23.34 56.36
CA MET A 1 -8.86 23.25 54.90
C MET A 1 -9.75 22.11 54.48
N ASP A 2 -10.84 22.46 53.83
CA ASP A 2 -12.09 21.71 53.75
C ASP A 2 -12.23 21.12 52.34
N ASP A 3 -12.24 19.78 52.25
CA ASP A 3 -12.40 19.00 51.03
C ASP A 3 -13.91 18.84 50.75
N SER A 4 -14.51 19.81 50.09
CA SER A 4 -15.94 19.79 49.76
C SER A 4 -16.22 20.56 48.47
N GLU A 5 -15.79 20.02 47.32
CA GLU A 5 -16.47 20.32 46.05
C GLU A 5 -16.70 19.04 45.22
N PRO A 6 -17.96 18.77 44.83
CA PRO A 6 -18.29 17.63 43.99
C PRO A 6 -17.93 17.92 42.53
N ARG A 7 -17.19 17.00 41.91
CA ARG A 7 -16.95 17.03 40.46
C ARG A 7 -18.27 16.77 39.73
N HIS A 8 -18.75 17.77 39.00
CA HIS A 8 -19.89 17.66 38.11
C HIS A 8 -19.72 16.46 37.15
N ALA A 9 -20.62 15.50 37.29
CA ALA A 9 -20.95 14.55 36.26
C ALA A 9 -21.98 15.18 35.29
N GLU A 10 -22.09 14.57 34.11
CA GLU A 10 -23.21 14.68 33.16
C GLU A 10 -23.17 15.84 32.15
N GLY A 11 -22.21 15.76 31.23
CA GLY A 11 -22.39 16.20 29.86
C GLY A 11 -22.84 15.03 29.00
N GLY A 12 -24.16 14.82 28.89
CA GLY A 12 -24.75 13.77 28.06
C GLY A 12 -24.41 13.95 26.59
N ALA A 13 -23.59 13.05 26.04
CA ALA A 13 -23.48 12.85 24.60
C ALA A 13 -24.72 12.08 24.14
N THR A 14 -25.75 12.82 23.78
CA THR A 14 -26.92 12.31 23.06
C THR A 14 -26.49 11.72 21.72
N GLY A 15 -26.56 10.39 21.64
CA GLY A 15 -26.91 9.57 20.48
C GLY A 15 -26.53 10.10 19.10
N ALA A 16 -25.30 9.87 18.68
CA ALA A 16 -25.08 9.32 17.35
C ALA A 16 -24.87 7.82 17.57
N ALA A 17 -25.82 6.99 17.15
CA ALA A 17 -25.60 5.56 17.06
C ALA A 17 -24.32 5.36 16.26
N SER A 18 -23.26 4.90 16.94
CA SER A 18 -22.02 4.49 16.31
C SER A 18 -22.41 3.37 15.35
N ASP A 19 -22.52 3.73 14.07
CA ASP A 19 -22.81 2.80 12.98
C ASP A 19 -21.81 1.65 13.13
N LEU A 20 -22.28 0.48 13.57
CA LEU A 20 -21.42 -0.63 13.93
C LEU A 20 -20.66 -1.04 12.67
N ARG A 21 -19.40 -0.61 12.63
CA ARG A 21 -18.51 -0.71 11.47
C ARG A 21 -18.40 -2.17 11.08
N ARG A 22 -18.96 -2.52 9.93
CA ARG A 22 -18.87 -3.89 9.40
C ARG A 22 -17.44 -4.10 8.88
N VAL A 23 -16.71 -4.97 9.57
CA VAL A 23 -15.32 -5.30 9.29
C VAL A 23 -15.30 -6.68 8.66
N THR A 24 -14.70 -6.79 7.47
CA THR A 24 -14.35 -8.08 6.89
C THR A 24 -12.90 -8.37 7.23
N LEU A 25 -12.68 -9.37 8.07
CA LEU A 25 -11.38 -9.85 8.47
C LEU A 25 -10.92 -10.96 7.53
N LEU A 26 -9.74 -10.79 6.95
CA LEU A 26 -9.03 -11.84 6.22
C LEU A 26 -8.02 -12.45 7.19
N ALA A 27 -8.43 -13.55 7.84
CA ALA A 27 -7.55 -14.34 8.69
C ALA A 27 -6.58 -15.16 7.83
N ASP A 28 -5.37 -15.38 8.32
CA ASP A 28 -4.46 -16.35 7.72
C ASP A 28 -4.98 -17.79 7.92
N ALA A 29 -4.54 -18.73 7.09
CA ALA A 29 -5.10 -20.09 7.02
C ALA A 29 -5.05 -20.86 8.35
N ASP A 30 -4.11 -20.52 9.24
CA ASP A 30 -3.87 -21.20 10.52
C ASP A 30 -4.28 -20.37 11.75
N GLU A 31 -4.92 -19.21 11.55
CA GLU A 31 -5.27 -18.26 12.60
C GLU A 31 -6.73 -18.43 13.07
N SER A 32 -6.98 -18.37 14.38
CA SER A 32 -8.35 -18.40 14.91
C SER A 32 -9.05 -17.06 14.67
N ALA A 33 -10.35 -17.08 14.38
CA ALA A 33 -11.11 -15.86 14.09
C ALA A 33 -11.12 -14.85 15.24
N GLU A 34 -11.06 -15.29 16.50
CA GLU A 34 -11.03 -14.44 17.70
C GLU A 34 -9.66 -13.79 17.90
N THR A 35 -8.58 -14.56 17.71
CA THR A 35 -7.20 -14.04 17.74
C THR A 35 -6.98 -13.04 16.62
N ALA A 36 -7.43 -13.38 15.40
CA ALA A 36 -7.40 -12.49 14.25
C ALA A 36 -8.16 -11.18 14.55
N LEU A 37 -9.30 -11.25 15.25
CA LEU A 37 -10.08 -10.07 15.61
C LEU A 37 -9.39 -9.17 16.64
N GLU A 38 -8.82 -9.75 17.70
CA GLU A 38 -8.17 -9.00 18.77
C GLU A 38 -6.86 -8.35 18.32
N ASP A 39 -6.03 -9.08 17.58
CA ASP A 39 -4.76 -8.58 17.06
C ASP A 39 -4.99 -7.56 15.94
N TRP A 40 -6.02 -7.77 15.12
CA TRP A 40 -6.50 -6.76 14.17
C TRP A 40 -7.01 -5.50 14.87
N ALA A 41 -7.80 -5.62 15.93
CA ALA A 41 -8.33 -4.45 16.66
C ALA A 41 -7.20 -3.63 17.30
N ARG A 42 -6.25 -4.27 18.00
CA ARG A 42 -5.10 -3.57 18.61
C ARG A 42 -4.15 -2.99 17.57
N GLY A 43 -3.84 -3.75 16.52
CA GLY A 43 -3.00 -3.28 15.42
C GLY A 43 -3.63 -2.08 14.73
N LEU A 44 -4.93 -2.14 14.44
CA LEU A 44 -5.63 -1.09 13.72
C LEU A 44 -5.82 0.20 14.48
N ASP A 45 -6.05 0.18 15.80
CA ASP A 45 -6.16 1.43 16.54
C ASP A 45 -4.86 2.24 16.47
N TRP A 46 -3.72 1.54 16.54
CA TRP A 46 -2.41 2.15 16.45
C TRP A 46 -2.09 2.61 15.01
N VAL A 47 -2.42 1.79 14.02
CA VAL A 47 -2.31 2.08 12.59
C VAL A 47 -3.20 3.27 12.22
N HIS A 48 -4.47 3.27 12.60
CA HIS A 48 -5.39 4.38 12.36
C HIS A 48 -4.89 5.65 13.03
N TRP A 49 -4.42 5.59 14.28
CA TRP A 49 -3.86 6.75 14.95
C TRP A 49 -2.60 7.28 14.24
N LEU A 50 -1.59 6.42 14.04
CA LEU A 50 -0.30 6.85 13.48
C LEU A 50 -0.48 7.31 12.04
N PHE A 51 -1.14 6.51 11.21
CA PHE A 51 -1.24 6.78 9.79
C PHE A 51 -2.22 7.90 9.48
N SER A 52 -3.33 8.02 10.21
CA SER A 52 -4.21 9.18 10.05
C SER A 52 -3.50 10.47 10.46
N SER A 53 -2.66 10.45 11.50
CA SER A 53 -1.93 11.64 11.94
C SER A 53 -0.90 12.12 10.90
N ILE A 54 -0.17 11.21 10.27
CA ILE A 54 0.85 11.54 9.26
C ILE A 54 0.18 11.99 7.97
N ARG A 55 -0.88 11.29 7.56
CA ARG A 55 -1.64 11.61 6.35
C ARG A 55 -2.48 12.87 6.45
N GLN A 56 -3.01 13.20 7.63
CA GLN A 56 -3.63 14.51 7.86
C GLN A 56 -2.64 15.66 7.61
N ARG A 57 -1.35 15.43 7.87
CA ARG A 57 -0.29 16.44 7.70
C ARG A 57 0.39 16.39 6.33
N GLN A 58 0.06 15.41 5.49
CA GLN A 58 0.55 15.26 4.11
C GLN A 58 -0.51 14.63 3.21
N ALA A 59 -1.29 15.49 2.55
CA ALA A 59 -2.26 15.04 1.56
C ALA A 59 -1.54 14.59 0.27
N GLY A 60 -1.88 13.38 -0.19
CA GLY A 60 -1.51 12.85 -1.49
C GLY A 60 -0.02 12.58 -1.67
N ILE A 61 0.44 11.42 -1.19
CA ILE A 61 1.80 10.95 -1.47
C ILE A 61 1.87 10.36 -2.89
N CYS A 62 0.91 9.50 -3.23
CA CYS A 62 0.77 8.89 -4.56
C CYS A 62 -0.55 9.29 -5.21
N PHE A 63 -1.62 9.50 -4.42
CA PHE A 63 -2.89 9.98 -4.93
C PHE A 63 -3.06 11.50 -4.74
N HIS A 64 -2.92 12.28 -5.81
CA HIS A 64 -3.16 13.72 -5.76
C HIS A 64 -4.57 14.09 -6.23
N ALA A 65 -5.48 14.27 -5.28
CA ALA A 65 -6.83 14.75 -5.56
C ALA A 65 -6.87 16.18 -6.13
N VAL A 66 -5.84 17.02 -5.86
CA VAL A 66 -5.97 18.48 -6.00
C VAL A 66 -4.99 19.13 -7.00
N ASN A 67 -3.86 18.50 -7.32
CA ASN A 67 -2.80 19.14 -8.11
C ASN A 67 -2.84 18.74 -9.60
N LEU A 68 -3.68 19.41 -10.38
CA LEU A 68 -3.40 19.68 -11.80
C LEU A 68 -3.68 21.17 -12.04
N PRO A 69 -2.92 21.85 -12.92
CA PRO A 69 -3.25 23.20 -13.35
C PRO A 69 -4.63 23.16 -13.98
N GLN A 70 -5.64 23.73 -13.32
CA GLN A 70 -6.92 23.91 -13.98
C GLN A 70 -6.72 24.93 -15.10
N PRO A 71 -7.09 24.63 -16.36
CA PRO A 71 -7.20 25.64 -17.40
C PRO A 71 -8.48 26.47 -17.21
N SER A 72 -8.90 26.70 -15.95
CA SER A 72 -10.09 27.46 -15.63
C SER A 72 -9.67 28.82 -15.10
N LEU A 73 -10.42 29.86 -15.48
CA LEU A 73 -10.25 31.25 -15.02
C LEU A 73 -10.45 31.41 -13.49
N TYR A 74 -10.74 30.32 -12.76
CA TYR A 74 -11.07 30.32 -11.34
C TYR A 74 -10.22 29.27 -10.59
N PRO A 75 -9.07 29.66 -10.03
CA PRO A 75 -8.11 28.75 -9.37
C PRO A 75 -8.61 28.10 -8.06
N ARG A 76 -9.93 28.14 -7.77
CA ARG A 76 -10.56 27.62 -6.55
C ARG A 76 -11.79 26.73 -6.80
N ALA A 77 -12.08 26.33 -8.03
CA ALA A 77 -13.22 25.46 -8.27
C ALA A 77 -13.00 24.10 -7.58
N PRO A 78 -13.91 23.67 -6.69
CA PRO A 78 -13.79 22.39 -5.99
C PRO A 78 -13.76 21.24 -7.00
N ILE A 79 -13.03 20.17 -6.67
CA ILE A 79 -13.00 18.97 -7.53
C ILE A 79 -14.40 18.38 -7.63
N THR A 80 -14.82 18.03 -8.85
CA THR A 80 -16.10 17.36 -9.07
C THR A 80 -16.00 15.88 -8.69
N ARG A 81 -17.12 15.27 -8.28
CA ARG A 81 -17.16 13.82 -8.00
C ARG A 81 -16.68 12.97 -9.18
N GLN A 82 -17.03 13.35 -10.41
CA GLN A 82 -16.60 12.66 -11.62
C GLN A 82 -15.08 12.75 -11.84
N ALA A 83 -14.49 13.93 -11.65
CA ALA A 83 -13.05 14.10 -11.75
C ALA A 83 -12.31 13.29 -10.68
N LEU A 84 -12.85 13.22 -9.46
CA LEU A 84 -12.29 12.39 -8.41
C LEU A 84 -12.37 10.89 -8.77
N ALA A 85 -13.50 10.41 -9.26
CA ALA A 85 -13.69 9.02 -9.67
C ALA A 85 -12.71 8.61 -10.79
N ALA A 86 -12.55 9.45 -11.81
CA ALA A 86 -11.58 9.19 -12.89
C ALA A 86 -10.13 9.13 -12.39
N ARG A 87 -9.76 10.03 -11.46
CA ARG A 87 -8.43 10.00 -10.84
C ARG A 87 -8.23 8.76 -9.98
N TRP A 88 -9.25 8.37 -9.22
CA TRP A 88 -9.21 7.19 -8.38
C TRP A 88 -8.99 5.92 -9.21
N GLU A 89 -9.67 5.81 -10.36
CA GLU A 89 -9.46 4.69 -11.28
C GLU A 89 -8.00 4.65 -11.78
N ASN A 90 -7.46 5.78 -12.27
CA ASN A 90 -6.06 5.86 -12.72
C ASN A 90 -5.08 5.46 -11.61
N PHE A 91 -5.30 5.95 -10.40
CA PHE A 91 -4.48 5.59 -9.25
C PHE A 91 -4.58 4.11 -8.89
N THR A 92 -5.76 3.51 -8.88
CA THR A 92 -5.88 2.07 -8.60
C THR A 92 -5.26 1.22 -9.71
N GLN A 93 -5.21 1.71 -10.95
CA GLN A 93 -4.44 1.07 -12.02
C GLN A 93 -2.92 1.17 -11.77
N GLU A 94 -2.39 2.34 -11.41
CA GLU A 94 -0.97 2.49 -11.06
C GLU A 94 -0.58 1.69 -9.80
N LEU A 95 -1.49 1.64 -8.82
CA LEU A 95 -1.34 0.84 -7.61
C LEU A 95 -1.26 -0.64 -7.98
N ARG A 96 -2.15 -1.13 -8.86
CA ARG A 96 -2.06 -2.49 -9.40
C ARG A 96 -0.83 -2.70 -10.27
N GLY A 97 -0.28 -1.67 -10.89
CA GLY A 97 0.96 -1.78 -11.66
C GLY A 97 2.21 -1.59 -10.81
N ASN A 98 2.83 -0.42 -11.00
CA ASN A 98 4.20 -0.16 -10.56
C ASN A 98 4.33 0.09 -9.05
N LEU A 99 3.27 0.55 -8.37
CA LEU A 99 3.36 0.96 -6.97
C LEU A 99 3.07 -0.19 -5.99
N GLY A 100 2.16 -1.11 -6.33
CA GLY A 100 1.77 -2.21 -5.45
C GLY A 100 2.86 -3.25 -5.25
N ARG A 101 3.68 -3.50 -6.27
CA ARG A 101 4.74 -4.51 -6.19
C ARG A 101 5.83 -4.17 -5.15
N PRO A 102 6.40 -2.94 -5.11
CA PRO A 102 7.30 -2.54 -4.03
C PRO A 102 6.70 -2.68 -2.63
N LEU A 103 5.42 -2.35 -2.45
CA LEU A 103 4.73 -2.50 -1.16
C LEU A 103 4.70 -3.96 -0.69
N ILE A 104 4.28 -4.87 -1.57
CA ILE A 104 4.21 -6.32 -1.29
C ILE A 104 5.61 -6.86 -0.98
N GLN A 105 6.59 -6.53 -1.80
CA GLN A 105 7.96 -7.00 -1.63
C GLN A 105 8.60 -6.44 -0.36
N ALA A 106 8.31 -5.19 0.00
CA ALA A 106 8.80 -4.61 1.24
C ALA A 106 8.18 -5.30 2.46
N TRP A 107 6.91 -5.68 2.41
CA TRP A 107 6.27 -6.42 3.51
C TRP A 107 6.88 -7.82 3.66
N GLN A 108 7.16 -8.50 2.55
CA GLN A 108 7.83 -9.80 2.55
C GLN A 108 9.26 -9.70 3.11
N ALA A 109 10.05 -8.73 2.65
CA ALA A 109 11.38 -8.47 3.18
C ALA A 109 11.32 -8.12 4.68
N ALA A 110 10.27 -7.40 5.10
CA ALA A 110 10.06 -7.12 6.51
C ALA A 110 9.84 -8.39 7.32
N ARG A 111 8.98 -9.29 6.83
CA ARG A 111 8.70 -10.60 7.44
C ARG A 111 9.94 -11.47 7.56
N GLU A 112 10.82 -11.41 6.57
CA GLU A 112 12.08 -12.17 6.52
C GLU A 112 13.23 -11.49 7.27
N LEU A 113 12.98 -10.33 7.90
CA LEU A 113 13.97 -9.51 8.60
C LEU A 113 15.15 -9.07 7.71
N ASP A 114 14.92 -8.97 6.40
CA ASP A 114 15.93 -8.67 5.38
C ASP A 114 16.08 -7.15 5.18
N LEU A 115 16.98 -6.57 5.97
CA LEU A 115 17.31 -5.14 5.89
C LEU A 115 17.96 -4.75 4.55
N PRO A 116 18.97 -5.48 4.03
CA PRO A 116 19.51 -5.21 2.70
C PRO A 116 18.43 -5.11 1.62
N ARG A 117 17.49 -6.07 1.61
CA ARG A 117 16.42 -6.09 0.62
C ARG A 117 15.48 -4.90 0.73
N LEU A 118 15.13 -4.48 1.95
CA LEU A 118 14.34 -3.25 2.15
C LEU A 118 15.04 -2.02 1.57
N ARG A 119 16.35 -1.90 1.73
CA ARG A 119 17.13 -0.77 1.18
C ARG A 119 17.17 -0.78 -0.33
N GLU A 120 17.33 -1.97 -0.94
CA GLU A 120 17.27 -2.11 -2.40
C GLU A 120 15.91 -1.67 -2.95
N LEU A 121 14.82 -2.13 -2.35
CA LEU A 121 13.45 -1.75 -2.75
C LEU A 121 13.21 -0.25 -2.60
N ASP A 122 13.74 0.35 -1.54
CA ASP A 122 13.68 1.79 -1.30
C ASP A 122 14.44 2.59 -2.37
N ALA A 123 15.67 2.17 -2.71
CA ALA A 123 16.44 2.78 -3.79
C ALA A 123 15.77 2.61 -5.17
N LEU A 124 15.12 1.47 -5.41
CA LEU A 124 14.34 1.25 -6.65
C LEU A 124 13.14 2.19 -6.74
N LEU A 125 12.41 2.40 -5.63
CA LEU A 125 11.35 3.40 -5.57
C LEU A 125 11.87 4.81 -5.82
N ASP A 126 13.05 5.12 -5.28
CA ASP A 126 13.71 6.41 -5.47
C ASP A 126 14.02 6.71 -6.94
N ALA A 127 14.49 5.70 -7.67
CA ALA A 127 14.76 5.80 -9.10
C ALA A 127 13.47 5.86 -9.95
N THR A 128 12.36 5.35 -9.42
CA THR A 128 11.08 5.23 -10.14
C THR A 128 10.20 6.47 -9.98
N LEU A 129 10.11 6.99 -8.75
CA LEU A 129 9.27 8.14 -8.43
C LEU A 129 9.93 9.43 -8.93
N LYS A 130 9.10 10.38 -9.40
CA LYS A 130 9.58 11.65 -9.94
C LYS A 130 8.80 12.83 -9.37
N GLY A 131 9.45 14.00 -9.36
CA GLY A 131 8.82 15.28 -9.03
C GLY A 131 8.21 15.30 -7.62
N PRO A 132 6.99 15.87 -7.46
CA PRO A 132 6.35 16.02 -6.15
C PRO A 132 6.10 14.70 -5.41
N ALA A 133 5.83 13.61 -6.15
CA ALA A 133 5.57 12.29 -5.57
C ALA A 133 6.83 11.72 -4.88
N LEU A 134 8.02 11.96 -5.45
CA LEU A 134 9.28 11.55 -4.85
C LEU A 134 9.51 12.24 -3.50
N ALA A 135 9.41 13.57 -3.49
CA ALA A 135 9.61 14.38 -2.28
C ALA A 135 8.56 14.05 -1.20
N GLY A 136 7.28 13.99 -1.59
CA GLY A 136 6.20 13.62 -0.69
C GLY A 136 6.35 12.23 -0.09
N SER A 137 6.79 11.26 -0.89
CA SER A 137 7.02 9.88 -0.43
C SER A 137 8.14 9.78 0.60
N ARG A 138 9.28 10.45 0.38
CA ARG A 138 10.39 10.48 1.35
C ARG A 138 9.97 11.19 2.65
N GLU A 139 9.33 12.36 2.52
CA GLU A 139 8.93 13.15 3.68
C GLU A 139 7.90 12.42 4.55
N ALA A 140 6.93 11.76 3.92
CA ALA A 140 5.95 10.93 4.63
C ALA A 140 6.59 9.73 5.34
N GLY A 141 7.50 9.03 4.67
CA GLY A 141 8.19 7.89 5.28
C GLY A 141 9.06 8.33 6.45
N ALA A 142 9.76 9.48 6.35
CA ALA A 142 10.52 10.05 7.46
C ALA A 142 9.61 10.39 8.67
N ARG A 143 8.46 11.03 8.43
CA ARG A 143 7.47 11.32 9.49
C ARG A 143 6.92 10.04 10.13
N LEU A 144 6.74 8.99 9.33
CA LEU A 144 6.29 7.70 9.81
C LEU A 144 7.33 7.00 10.70
N LEU A 145 8.60 6.99 10.29
CA LEU A 145 9.70 6.50 11.12
C LEU A 145 9.88 7.31 12.41
N GLN A 146 9.62 8.63 12.36
CA GLN A 146 9.64 9.47 13.55
C GLN A 146 8.52 9.10 14.52
N GLY A 147 7.30 8.88 14.03
CA GLY A 147 6.16 8.52 14.88
C GLY A 147 6.24 7.11 15.49
N THR A 148 7.11 6.25 14.96
CA THR A 148 7.42 4.93 15.56
C THR A 148 8.61 4.99 16.53
N ARG A 149 9.14 6.18 16.87
CA ARG A 149 10.22 6.32 17.87
C ARG A 149 9.69 5.98 19.26
N GLY A 150 10.52 5.31 20.05
CA GLY A 150 10.16 4.89 21.41
C GLY A 150 9.32 3.62 21.50
N ALA A 151 8.92 3.01 20.36
CA ALA A 151 8.34 1.68 20.38
C ALA A 151 9.32 0.67 21.02
N ARG A 152 8.80 -0.19 21.91
CA ARG A 152 9.57 -1.25 22.56
C ARG A 152 9.91 -2.32 21.52
N TYR A 153 11.14 -2.86 21.56
CA TYR A 153 11.65 -3.86 20.60
C TYR A 153 11.60 -3.40 19.14
N GLN A 154 12.52 -2.52 18.73
CA GLN A 154 12.41 -1.87 17.43
C GLN A 154 12.72 -2.78 16.22
N GLY A 155 13.28 -3.98 16.45
CA GLY A 155 13.44 -5.01 15.43
C GLY A 155 14.05 -4.51 14.12
N LEU A 156 13.48 -4.96 12.99
CA LEU A 156 13.90 -4.52 11.66
C LEU A 156 13.61 -3.03 11.41
N LEU A 157 12.43 -2.54 11.84
CA LEU A 157 11.99 -1.16 11.60
C LEU A 157 12.94 -0.14 12.24
N GLY A 158 13.45 -0.44 13.44
CA GLY A 158 14.45 0.35 14.14
C GLY A 158 15.80 0.38 13.44
N ARG A 159 16.27 -0.77 12.91
CA ARG A 159 17.50 -0.82 12.13
C ARG A 159 17.35 -0.04 10.82
N TYR A 160 16.23 -0.19 10.13
CA TYR A 160 15.95 0.56 8.91
C TYR A 160 15.89 2.07 9.18
N ARG A 161 15.28 2.48 10.29
CA ARG A 161 15.32 3.88 10.74
C ARG A 161 16.74 4.39 10.96
N ALA A 162 17.59 3.64 11.68
CA ALA A 162 18.97 4.06 11.93
C ALA A 162 19.72 4.29 10.62
N VAL A 163 19.58 3.36 9.66
CA VAL A 163 20.15 3.51 8.31
C VAL A 163 19.61 4.76 7.59
N GLN A 164 18.32 5.07 7.73
CA GLN A 164 17.73 6.28 7.15
C GLN A 164 18.26 7.55 7.80
N GLU A 165 18.41 7.57 9.13
CA GLU A 165 18.96 8.69 9.90
C GLU A 165 20.44 8.94 9.58
N GLU A 166 21.20 7.90 9.26
CA GLU A 166 22.57 7.95 8.76
C GLU A 166 22.68 8.34 7.27
N GLY A 167 21.54 8.53 6.57
CA GLY A 167 21.50 8.86 5.15
C GLY A 167 21.78 7.68 4.21
N GLY A 168 21.79 6.45 4.72
CA GLY A 168 22.06 5.23 3.96
C GLY A 168 20.86 4.68 3.17
N THR A 169 19.68 5.28 3.28
CA THR A 169 18.48 4.95 2.51
C THR A 169 17.51 6.15 2.43
N PRO A 170 16.74 6.32 1.34
CA PRO A 170 15.79 7.44 1.19
C PRO A 170 14.66 7.50 2.23
N GLY A 171 14.11 6.34 2.61
CA GLY A 171 13.00 6.23 3.56
C GLY A 171 11.63 6.46 2.94
N HIS A 172 11.30 5.83 1.80
CA HIS A 172 10.01 6.02 1.14
C HIS A 172 8.82 5.46 1.93
N PHE A 173 7.70 6.18 1.85
CA PHE A 173 6.47 5.84 2.57
C PHE A 173 6.02 4.39 2.39
N PHE A 174 6.06 3.83 1.18
CA PHE A 174 5.60 2.45 0.93
C PHE A 174 6.46 1.41 1.65
N ILE A 175 7.78 1.63 1.68
CA ILE A 175 8.73 0.74 2.36
C ILE A 175 8.51 0.81 3.86
N VAL A 176 8.43 2.03 4.39
CA VAL A 176 8.18 2.26 5.81
C VAL A 176 6.80 1.75 6.23
N TRP A 177 5.77 1.95 5.40
CA TRP A 177 4.40 1.50 5.63
C TRP A 177 4.33 -0.02 5.74
N ALA A 178 4.97 -0.74 4.82
CA ALA A 178 5.05 -2.19 4.86
C ALA A 178 5.79 -2.69 6.11
N ALA A 179 6.97 -2.12 6.39
CA ALA A 179 7.77 -2.49 7.56
C ALA A 179 7.06 -2.20 8.88
N ALA A 180 6.36 -1.05 8.97
CA ALA A 180 5.54 -0.70 10.12
C ALA A 180 4.34 -1.64 10.25
N GLY A 181 3.63 -1.92 9.15
CA GLY A 181 2.53 -2.87 9.11
C GLY A 181 2.92 -4.23 9.67
N HIS A 182 4.05 -4.78 9.21
CA HIS A 182 4.57 -6.03 9.78
C HIS A 182 5.01 -5.89 11.25
N PHE A 183 5.64 -4.77 11.63
CA PHE A 183 6.01 -4.52 13.03
C PHE A 183 4.79 -4.53 13.97
N PHE A 184 3.62 -4.06 13.51
CA PHE A 184 2.34 -4.18 14.22
C PHE A 184 1.58 -5.48 13.95
N GLN A 185 2.26 -6.49 13.41
CA GLN A 185 1.72 -7.81 13.15
C GLN A 185 0.51 -7.81 12.21
N LEU A 186 0.38 -6.80 11.34
CA LEU A 186 -0.66 -6.79 10.33
C LEU A 186 -0.32 -7.72 9.17
N SER A 187 -1.32 -8.49 8.74
CA SER A 187 -1.27 -9.23 7.49
C SER A 187 -1.10 -8.30 6.29
N LEU A 188 -0.48 -8.78 5.21
CA LEU A 188 -0.32 -8.01 3.97
C LEU A 188 -1.65 -7.48 3.43
N ALA A 189 -2.71 -8.29 3.52
CA ALA A 189 -4.05 -7.89 3.09
C ALA A 189 -4.55 -6.67 3.88
N SER A 190 -4.36 -6.66 5.20
CA SER A 190 -4.74 -5.54 6.07
C SER A 190 -3.93 -4.28 5.75
N VAL A 191 -2.62 -4.44 5.53
CA VAL A 191 -1.71 -3.35 5.14
C VAL A 191 -2.15 -2.69 3.83
N ILE A 192 -2.54 -3.48 2.83
CA ILE A 192 -3.02 -2.98 1.54
C ILE A 192 -4.40 -2.33 1.68
N ALA A 193 -5.34 -3.00 2.34
CA ALA A 193 -6.71 -2.53 2.52
C ALA A 193 -6.76 -1.17 3.24
N GLU A 194 -5.96 -1.02 4.31
CA GLU A 194 -5.88 0.22 5.06
C GLU A 194 -5.22 1.35 4.27
N TYR A 195 -4.20 1.03 3.46
CA TYR A 195 -3.61 2.01 2.55
C TYR A 195 -4.65 2.56 1.57
N ILE A 196 -5.42 1.67 0.92
CA ILE A 196 -6.48 2.04 -0.03
C ILE A 196 -7.55 2.89 0.67
N ARG A 197 -8.01 2.45 1.84
CA ARG A 197 -9.04 3.16 2.61
C ARG A 197 -8.59 4.57 2.97
N LEU A 198 -7.36 4.72 3.49
CA LEU A 198 -6.82 6.02 3.87
C LEU A 198 -6.65 6.96 2.67
N GLU A 199 -6.20 6.46 1.52
CA GLU A 199 -6.09 7.30 0.32
C GLU A 199 -7.45 7.83 -0.12
N TRP A 200 -8.50 7.00 -0.08
CA TRP A 200 -9.86 7.45 -0.38
C TRP A 200 -10.39 8.44 0.66
N ASP A 201 -10.22 8.15 1.94
CA ASP A 201 -10.70 9.03 3.02
C ASP A 201 -10.04 10.41 2.99
N LEU A 202 -8.82 10.52 2.45
CA LEU A 202 -8.17 11.80 2.20
C LEU A 202 -8.72 12.46 0.93
N ALA A 203 -8.86 11.69 -0.14
CA ALA A 203 -9.35 12.14 -1.43
C ALA A 203 -10.70 12.87 -1.33
N VAL A 204 -11.62 12.29 -0.56
CA VAL A 204 -13.00 12.78 -0.46
C VAL A 204 -13.15 14.03 0.41
N ARG A 205 -12.14 14.40 1.22
CA ARG A 205 -12.16 15.64 2.02
C ARG A 205 -12.21 16.91 1.17
N HIS A 206 -11.79 16.79 -0.08
CA HIS A 206 -11.79 17.91 -1.04
C HIS A 206 -13.12 18.06 -1.78
N LEU A 207 -14.09 17.18 -1.55
CA LEU A 207 -15.42 17.30 -2.13
C LEU A 207 -16.28 18.28 -1.32
N PRO A 208 -17.09 19.10 -1.99
CA PRO A 208 -17.98 20.08 -1.33
C PRO A 208 -19.14 19.43 -0.58
N SER A 209 -19.45 18.17 -0.88
CA SER A 209 -20.44 17.36 -0.17
C SER A 209 -19.74 16.15 0.42
N PRO A 210 -20.13 15.70 1.62
CA PRO A 210 -19.65 14.44 2.17
C PRO A 210 -19.85 13.33 1.14
N ALA A 211 -18.79 12.57 0.91
CA ALA A 211 -18.83 11.39 0.07
C ALA A 211 -18.97 10.16 0.95
N HIS A 212 -19.56 9.11 0.38
CA HIS A 212 -19.63 7.84 1.08
C HIS A 212 -18.22 7.22 1.19
N PRO A 213 -17.94 6.52 2.30
CA PRO A 213 -16.74 5.71 2.40
C PRO A 213 -16.74 4.66 1.27
N LEU A 214 -15.55 4.20 0.87
CA LEU A 214 -15.46 3.06 -0.04
C LEU A 214 -16.19 1.86 0.55
N SER A 215 -16.91 1.14 -0.29
CA SER A 215 -17.54 -0.10 0.13
C SER A 215 -16.47 -1.13 0.51
N ALA A 216 -16.75 -1.94 1.53
CA ALA A 216 -15.85 -3.03 1.93
C ALA A 216 -15.56 -3.99 0.76
N GLN A 217 -16.55 -4.22 -0.13
CA GLN A 217 -16.40 -5.03 -1.33
C GLN A 217 -15.39 -4.43 -2.33
N SER A 218 -15.41 -3.11 -2.52
CA SER A 218 -14.44 -2.41 -3.38
C SER A 218 -13.02 -2.52 -2.83
N ILE A 219 -12.84 -2.35 -1.52
CA ILE A 219 -11.54 -2.46 -0.85
C ILE A 219 -11.02 -3.90 -0.96
N ALA A 220 -11.87 -4.90 -0.67
CA ALA A 220 -11.51 -6.30 -0.77
C ALA A 220 -11.13 -6.70 -2.21
N GLY A 221 -11.90 -6.22 -3.20
CA GLY A 221 -11.63 -6.48 -4.62
C GLY A 221 -10.28 -5.91 -5.07
N LEU A 222 -9.97 -4.66 -4.71
CA LEU A 222 -8.67 -4.05 -5.02
C LEU A 222 -7.51 -4.74 -4.29
N THR A 223 -7.71 -5.11 -3.03
CA THR A 223 -6.72 -5.82 -2.22
C THR A 223 -6.40 -7.18 -2.84
N SER A 224 -7.42 -7.96 -3.19
CA SER A 224 -7.25 -9.26 -3.85
C SER A 224 -6.47 -9.12 -5.17
N GLN A 225 -6.84 -8.16 -6.01
CA GLN A 225 -6.15 -7.90 -7.28
C GLN A 225 -4.67 -7.56 -7.09
N LEU A 226 -4.33 -6.79 -6.05
CA LEU A 226 -2.95 -6.48 -5.71
C LEU A 226 -2.19 -7.71 -5.22
N MET A 227 -2.78 -8.52 -4.36
CA MET A 227 -2.13 -9.74 -3.87
C MET A 227 -1.92 -10.78 -4.97
N HIS A 228 -2.76 -10.78 -6.00
CA HIS A 228 -2.71 -11.71 -7.13
C HIS A 228 -2.00 -11.09 -8.35
N LEU A 229 -1.28 -9.99 -8.15
CA LEU A 229 -0.40 -9.44 -9.17
C LEU A 229 0.46 -10.58 -9.72
N PRO A 230 0.41 -10.88 -11.03
CA PRO A 230 1.22 -11.93 -11.60
C PRO A 230 2.67 -11.56 -11.33
N GLY A 231 3.26 -12.19 -10.32
CA GLY A 231 4.70 -12.30 -10.21
C GLY A 231 5.16 -12.84 -11.54
N THR A 232 6.17 -12.19 -12.14
CA THR A 232 6.86 -12.66 -13.33
C THR A 232 6.96 -14.17 -13.25
N GLY A 233 6.07 -14.86 -13.97
CA GLY A 233 5.76 -16.25 -13.67
C GLY A 233 6.98 -17.09 -13.96
N LEU A 234 7.27 -18.01 -13.05
CA LEU A 234 7.88 -19.28 -13.43
C LEU A 234 7.16 -19.77 -14.70
N ARG A 235 7.82 -19.70 -15.86
CA ARG A 235 7.44 -20.54 -16.98
C ARG A 235 7.71 -21.95 -16.51
N LEU A 236 6.65 -22.70 -16.21
CA LEU A 236 6.73 -24.15 -16.21
C LEU A 236 7.28 -24.56 -17.58
N LEU A 237 8.54 -24.98 -17.60
CA LEU A 237 9.07 -25.79 -18.69
C LEU A 237 8.52 -27.20 -18.47
N GLY A 238 7.88 -27.73 -19.51
CA GLY A 238 7.24 -29.05 -19.53
C GLY A 238 5.73 -28.87 -19.59
N GLU A 239 4.99 -29.40 -20.54
CA GLU A 239 5.18 -30.56 -21.45
C GLU A 239 3.97 -30.43 -22.42
N GLU A 240 3.99 -30.65 -23.73
CA GLU A 240 4.33 -31.79 -24.59
C GLU A 240 4.10 -31.27 -26.04
N GLY A 241 4.83 -31.65 -27.10
CA GLY A 241 4.88 -32.99 -27.67
C GLY A 241 4.27 -32.96 -29.08
N GLU A 242 4.95 -33.63 -30.03
CA GLU A 242 4.58 -33.87 -31.44
C GLU A 242 4.75 -32.70 -32.44
N VAL A 243 5.46 -32.81 -33.57
CA VAL A 243 5.72 -33.95 -34.45
C VAL A 243 7.13 -33.84 -35.05
N VAL A 244 7.98 -34.83 -34.84
CA VAL A 244 9.11 -35.13 -35.75
C VAL A 244 8.82 -36.46 -36.44
N LYS A 245 8.27 -36.34 -37.65
CA LYS A 245 8.33 -37.30 -38.76
C LYS A 245 8.72 -36.42 -39.96
N GLY A 246 9.88 -36.52 -40.59
CA GLY A 246 10.58 -37.71 -41.03
C GLY A 246 10.42 -37.78 -42.56
N ALA A 247 11.45 -37.37 -43.31
CA ALA A 247 11.72 -37.65 -44.73
C ALA A 247 12.87 -36.71 -45.15
N GLY A 248 13.98 -37.11 -45.75
CA GLY A 248 14.44 -38.37 -46.28
C GLY A 248 15.66 -37.97 -47.11
N ASP A 249 16.85 -38.46 -46.75
CA ASP A 249 18.08 -38.22 -47.50
C ASP A 249 18.52 -39.59 -48.06
N GLU A 250 17.89 -39.96 -49.17
CA GLU A 250 18.35 -41.02 -50.06
C GLU A 250 18.84 -40.34 -51.34
N GLY A 251 20.12 -40.55 -51.65
CA GLY A 251 20.77 -40.00 -52.82
C GLY A 251 20.27 -40.59 -54.13
N CYS A 252 20.47 -39.84 -55.22
CA CYS A 252 20.64 -40.43 -56.54
C CYS A 252 21.52 -39.51 -57.40
N ALA A 253 22.47 -40.15 -58.08
CA ALA A 253 23.48 -39.56 -58.95
C ALA A 253 22.96 -39.34 -60.38
N THR A 254 23.55 -38.36 -61.08
CA THR A 254 23.84 -38.34 -62.54
C THR A 254 24.90 -37.24 -62.74
N ASP A 255 26.16 -37.53 -63.06
CA ASP A 255 26.73 -37.95 -64.35
C ASP A 255 26.57 -36.91 -65.48
N GLY A 256 27.67 -36.67 -66.21
CA GLY A 256 27.69 -35.93 -67.48
C GLY A 256 28.48 -34.63 -67.50
N GLY A 257 29.76 -34.69 -67.86
CA GLY A 257 30.54 -33.53 -68.31
C GLY A 257 30.18 -33.09 -69.74
N VAL A 258 30.76 -31.96 -70.17
CA VAL A 258 31.28 -31.61 -71.52
C VAL A 258 31.58 -30.11 -71.51
N GLY A 259 32.77 -29.72 -71.98
CA GLY A 259 33.11 -28.33 -72.33
C GLY A 259 34.54 -27.95 -71.99
#